data_AF-A0A0F2RQZ8-F1
#
_entry.id   AF-A0A0F2RQZ8-F1
#
_cell.length_a   1.000
_cell.length_b   1.000
_cell.length_c   1.000
_cell.angle_alpha   90.00
_cell.angle_beta   90.00
_cell.angle_gamma   90.00
#
_symmetry.space_group_name_H-M   'P 1'
#
loop_
_entity.id
_entity.type
_entity.pdbx_description
1 polymer ?
#
loop_
_entity_poly.entity_id
_entity_poly.type
_entity_poly.pdbx_seq_one_letter_code
_entity_poly.pdbx_strand_id
1 'polypeptide(L)'
;MKYTIFIDESGEAGIANVRQESKPGASPYFVLGAAVLQPASQIQARKVLYDFKNTIKKSAWKHATDLNHTEKVYLARLLGKLPVRYFAVISNKATLNDYKDTI
;
A
#
# COMPACT_ATOMS: atom_id res chain seq x y z
N MET A 1 20.49 -9.51 -13.68
CA MET A 1 19.39 -10.09 -12.86
C MET A 1 18.20 -9.15 -12.96
N LYS A 2 16.98 -9.64 -13.26
CA LYS A 2 15.80 -8.79 -13.42
C LYS A 2 15.00 -8.71 -12.12
N TYR A 3 14.56 -7.52 -11.75
CA TYR A 3 13.66 -7.28 -10.62
C TYR A 3 12.41 -6.58 -11.11
N THR A 4 11.27 -6.87 -10.47
CA THR A 4 10.00 -6.20 -10.70
C THR A 4 9.66 -5.38 -9.47
N ILE A 5 9.26 -4.13 -9.68
CA ILE A 5 8.82 -3.23 -8.62
C ILE A 5 7.33 -2.99 -8.83
N PHE A 6 6.53 -3.26 -7.79
CA PHE A 6 5.12 -2.88 -7.74
C PHE A 6 5.01 -1.66 -6.83
N ILE A 7 4.44 -0.58 -7.35
CA ILE A 7 4.28 0.69 -6.64
C ILE A 7 2.78 0.97 -6.56
N ASP A 8 2.31 1.33 -5.37
CA ASP A 8 0.90 1.66 -5.14
C ASP A 8 0.77 2.84 -4.16
N GLU A 9 -0.18 3.71 -4.44
CA GLU A 9 -0.50 4.89 -3.62
C GLU A 9 -1.79 4.64 -2.85
N SER A 10 -1.79 4.96 -1.56
CA SER A 10 -3.00 5.02 -0.76
C SER A 10 -3.35 6.47 -0.42
N GLY A 11 -4.56 6.87 -0.81
CA GLY A 11 -5.10 8.20 -0.54
C GLY A 11 -5.63 8.87 -1.80
N GLU A 12 -6.06 10.10 -1.64
CA GLU A 12 -6.45 10.97 -2.76
C GLU A 12 -5.24 11.87 -3.08
N ALA A 13 -4.79 11.86 -4.34
CA ALA A 13 -3.66 12.65 -4.83
C ALA A 13 -3.88 14.17 -4.72
N GLY A 14 -5.12 14.60 -4.44
CA GLY A 14 -5.51 16.00 -4.26
C GLY A 14 -4.67 16.71 -3.20
N ILE A 15 -3.66 17.45 -3.67
CA ILE A 15 -2.88 18.46 -2.93
C ILE A 15 -3.63 19.80 -2.84
N ALA A 16 -4.75 19.96 -3.57
CA ALA A 16 -5.52 21.19 -3.60
C ALA A 16 -6.44 21.37 -2.38
N ASN A 17 -7.02 20.28 -1.86
CA ASN A 17 -8.03 20.31 -0.78
C ASN A 17 -7.67 19.31 0.34
N VAL A 18 -6.61 19.60 1.08
CA VAL A 18 -6.24 18.81 2.27
C VAL A 18 -7.23 19.09 3.40
N ARG A 19 -7.70 18.04 4.08
CA ARG A 19 -8.63 18.16 5.22
C ARG A 19 -8.03 19.05 6.32
N GLN A 20 -8.79 20.06 6.72
CA GLN A 20 -8.50 20.92 7.87
C GLN A 20 -9.51 20.61 8.99
N GLU A 21 -9.23 20.99 10.25
CA GLU A 21 -10.15 20.73 11.38
C GLU A 21 -11.60 21.16 11.11
N SER A 22 -11.79 22.22 10.32
CA SER A 22 -13.09 22.82 10.01
C SER A 22 -13.62 22.52 8.60
N LYS A 23 -12.88 21.80 7.74
CA LYS A 23 -13.27 21.53 6.34
C LYS A 23 -13.01 20.08 5.91
N PRO A 24 -14.00 19.39 5.32
CA PRO A 24 -13.78 18.07 4.72
C PRO A 24 -12.82 18.18 3.53
N GLY A 25 -11.96 17.18 3.34
CA GLY A 25 -10.95 17.15 2.28
C GLY A 25 -10.17 15.83 2.29
N ALA A 26 -9.18 15.74 1.40
CA ALA A 26 -8.29 14.61 1.27
C ALA A 26 -7.53 14.34 2.57
N SER A 27 -7.15 13.06 2.80
CA SER A 27 -6.30 12.66 3.92
C SER A 27 -5.10 13.59 4.07
N PRO A 28 -4.74 14.01 5.31
CA PRO A 28 -3.58 14.86 5.56
C PRO A 28 -2.24 14.16 5.27
N TYR A 29 -2.27 12.83 5.11
CA TYR A 29 -1.09 12.04 4.76
C TYR A 29 -1.19 11.52 3.34
N PHE A 30 -0.05 11.58 2.65
CA PHE A 30 0.22 10.84 1.43
C PHE A 30 0.99 9.57 1.80
N VAL A 31 0.51 8.41 1.33
CA VAL A 31 1.13 7.11 1.61
C VAL A 31 1.48 6.43 0.30
N LEU A 32 2.75 6.07 0.13
CA LEU A 32 3.24 5.33 -1.02
C LEU A 32 3.90 4.03 -0.55
N GLY A 33 3.50 2.92 -1.14
CA GLY A 33 4.10 1.60 -0.90
C GLY A 33 4.82 1.10 -2.14
N ALA A 34 5.92 0.37 -1.94
CA ALA A 34 6.55 -0.39 -3.01
C ALA A 34 7.00 -1.77 -2.53
N ALA A 35 6.88 -2.77 -3.40
CA ALA A 35 7.40 -4.11 -3.20
C ALA A 35 8.35 -4.46 -4.35
N VAL A 36 9.59 -4.81 -4.01
CA VAL A 36 10.64 -5.23 -4.96
C VAL A 36 10.79 -6.73 -4.89
N LEU A 37 10.55 -7.40 -6.02
CA LEU A 37 10.56 -8.86 -6.13
C LEU A 37 11.50 -9.32 -7.24
N GLN A 38 12.26 -10.37 -6.95
CA GLN A 38 12.88 -11.21 -7.98
C GLN A 38 11.84 -12.21 -8.54
N PRO A 39 12.04 -12.77 -9.74
CA PRO A 39 11.07 -13.66 -10.39
C PRO A 39 10.61 -14.83 -9.52
N ALA A 40 11.53 -15.48 -8.79
CA ALA A 40 11.21 -16.58 -7.89
C ALA A 40 10.29 -16.14 -6.74
N SER A 41 10.55 -14.97 -6.15
CA SER A 41 9.73 -14.42 -5.07
C SER A 41 8.34 -14.00 -5.57
N GLN A 42 8.21 -13.61 -6.83
CA GLN A 42 6.91 -13.28 -7.42
C GLN A 42 5.99 -14.52 -7.50
N ILE A 43 6.55 -15.69 -7.85
CA ILE A 43 5.80 -16.96 -7.86
C ILE A 43 5.34 -17.29 -6.43
N GLN A 44 6.23 -17.17 -5.44
CA GLN A 44 5.90 -17.39 -4.04
C GLN A 44 4.82 -16.43 -3.53
N ALA A 45 4.93 -15.15 -3.86
CA ALA A 45 3.95 -14.13 -3.48
C ALA A 45 2.56 -14.45 -4.04
N ARG A 46 2.46 -14.87 -5.31
CA ARG A 46 1.19 -15.30 -5.91
C ARG A 46 0.58 -16.48 -5.16
N LYS A 47 1.40 -17.48 -4.80
CA LYS A 47 0.94 -18.62 -4.01
C LYS A 47 0.43 -18.19 -2.64
N VAL A 48 1.18 -17.36 -1.91
CA VAL A 48 0.77 -16.84 -0.60
C VAL A 48 -0.55 -16.07 -0.68
N LEU A 49 -0.72 -15.23 -1.70
CA LEU A 49 -1.97 -14.48 -1.90
C LEU A 49 -3.16 -15.40 -2.22
N TYR A 50 -2.94 -16.43 -3.04
CA TYR A 50 -3.96 -17.44 -3.35
C TYR A 50 -4.37 -18.24 -2.09
N ASP A 51 -3.38 -18.72 -1.33
CA ASP A 51 -3.62 -19.47 -0.10
C ASP A 51 -4.36 -18.60 0.93
N PHE A 52 -3.90 -17.36 1.14
CA PHE A 52 -4.55 -16.39 2.03
C PHE A 52 -6.01 -16.15 1.64
N LYS A 53 -6.29 -15.96 0.34
CA LYS A 53 -7.65 -15.78 -0.18
C LYS A 53 -8.57 -16.95 0.16
N ASN A 54 -8.06 -18.17 0.07
CA ASN A 54 -8.79 -19.38 0.46
C ASN A 54 -8.99 -19.46 1.98
N THR A 55 -7.98 -19.07 2.77
CA THR A 55 -8.06 -19.06 4.24
C THR A 55 -9.14 -18.10 4.74
N ILE A 56 -9.22 -16.88 4.19
CA ILE A 56 -10.21 -15.87 4.62
C ILE A 56 -11.58 -16.06 3.97
N LYS A 57 -11.73 -17.02 3.05
CA LYS A 57 -12.97 -17.32 2.31
C LYS A 57 -13.56 -16.11 1.56
N LYS A 58 -12.75 -15.09 1.24
CA LYS A 58 -13.14 -13.91 0.45
C LYS A 58 -12.69 -14.06 -1.00
N SER A 59 -13.41 -14.88 -1.76
CA SER A 59 -13.11 -15.15 -3.18
C SER A 59 -13.20 -13.91 -4.08
N ALA A 60 -13.90 -12.86 -3.64
CA ALA A 60 -14.02 -11.59 -4.35
C ALA A 60 -13.03 -10.51 -3.89
N TRP A 61 -12.13 -10.79 -2.93
CA TRP A 61 -11.15 -9.82 -2.44
C TRP A 61 -10.27 -9.29 -3.58
N LYS A 62 -10.23 -7.97 -3.73
CA LYS A 62 -9.41 -7.27 -4.74
C LYS A 62 -8.47 -6.24 -4.14
N HIS A 63 -8.87 -5.56 -3.06
CA HIS A 63 -8.09 -4.48 -2.48
C HIS A 63 -7.94 -4.61 -0.96
N ALA A 64 -6.83 -4.12 -0.39
CA ALA A 64 -6.55 -4.21 1.04
C ALA A 64 -7.61 -3.52 1.92
N THR A 65 -8.40 -2.59 1.35
CA THR A 65 -9.54 -1.93 2.01
C THR A 65 -10.67 -2.90 2.36
N ASP A 66 -10.84 -3.98 1.60
CA ASP A 66 -11.91 -4.98 1.80
C ASP A 66 -11.59 -5.95 2.95
N LEU A 67 -10.39 -5.85 3.52
CA LEU A 67 -9.93 -6.65 4.63
C LEU A 67 -10.23 -5.98 5.97
N ASN A 68 -10.72 -6.77 6.93
CA ASN A 68 -10.83 -6.33 8.31
C ASN A 68 -9.43 -6.26 8.97
N HIS A 69 -9.36 -5.71 10.18
CA HIS A 69 -8.08 -5.53 10.88
C HIS A 69 -7.31 -6.85 11.07
N THR A 70 -7.99 -7.91 11.52
CA THR A 70 -7.38 -9.22 11.78
C THR A 70 -6.82 -9.84 10.49
N GLU A 71 -7.56 -9.74 9.38
CA GLU A 71 -7.14 -10.21 8.07
C GLU A 71 -5.92 -9.44 7.55
N LYS A 72 -5.88 -8.11 7.74
CA LYS A 72 -4.72 -7.27 7.38
C LYS A 72 -3.47 -7.67 8.15
N VAL A 73 -3.60 -7.85 9.46
CA VAL A 73 -2.48 -8.27 10.33
C VAL A 73 -1.99 -9.66 9.92
N TYR A 74 -2.90 -10.59 9.63
CA TYR A 74 -2.53 -11.93 9.16
C TYR A 74 -1.79 -11.87 7.82
N LEU A 75 -2.31 -11.12 6.85
CA LEU A 75 -1.67 -10.92 5.55
C LEU A 75 -0.26 -10.33 5.71
N ALA A 76 -0.10 -9.28 6.51
CA ALA A 76 1.19 -8.65 6.74
C ALA A 76 2.23 -9.63 7.31
N ARG A 77 1.82 -10.50 8.25
CA ARG A 77 2.69 -11.56 8.80
C ARG A 77 3.09 -12.62 7.76
N LEU A 78 2.20 -12.96 6.83
CA LEU A 78 2.52 -13.88 5.73
C LEU A 78 3.51 -13.24 4.75
N LEU A 79 3.22 -12.01 4.33
CA LEU A 79 4.03 -11.25 3.39
C LEU A 79 5.42 -10.93 3.95
N GLY A 80 5.55 -10.69 5.25
CA GLY A 80 6.84 -10.44 5.93
C GLY A 80 7.80 -11.64 5.92
N LYS A 81 7.32 -12.85 5.61
CA LYS A 81 8.18 -14.05 5.48
C LYS A 81 8.73 -14.25 4.08
N LEU A 82 8.26 -13.47 3.10
CA LEU A 82 8.71 -13.61 1.72
C LEU A 82 10.11 -13.00 1.55
N PRO A 83 10.98 -13.60 0.71
CA PRO A 83 12.28 -13.03 0.38
C PRO A 83 12.11 -11.89 -0.63
N VAL A 84 11.58 -10.76 -0.15
CA VAL A 84 11.27 -9.54 -0.92
C VAL A 84 11.63 -8.31 -0.10
N ARG A 85 11.72 -7.15 -0.74
CA ARG A 85 11.96 -5.89 -0.05
C ARG A 85 10.73 -4.99 -0.17
N TYR A 86 10.25 -4.49 0.97
CA TYR A 86 9.14 -3.56 1.05
C TYR A 86 9.66 -2.17 1.40
N PHE A 87 9.08 -1.15 0.78
CA PHE A 87 9.27 0.25 1.10
C PHE A 87 7.90 0.87 1.41
N ALA A 88 7.87 1.74 2.40
CA ALA A 88 6.69 2.53 2.72
C ALA A 88 7.16 3.95 3.02
N VAL A 89 6.51 4.92 2.39
CA VAL A 89 6.71 6.35 2.61
C VAL A 89 5.40 6.92 3.10
N ILE A 90 5.44 7.62 4.21
CA ILE A 90 4.32 8.40 4.73
C ILE A 90 4.80 9.84 4.81
N SER A 91 4.14 10.73 4.08
CA SER A 91 4.45 12.16 4.07
C SER A 91 3.25 12.94 4.60
N ASN A 92 3.52 13.91 5.48
CA ASN A 92 2.52 14.88 5.88
C ASN A 92 2.35 15.90 4.75
N LYS A 93 1.15 16.02 4.18
CA LYS A 93 0.88 16.96 3.09
C LYS A 93 1.09 18.41 3.51
N ALA A 94 0.94 18.75 4.79
CA ALA A 94 1.19 20.10 5.29
C ALA A 94 2.67 20.52 5.14
N THR A 95 3.61 19.56 5.18
CA THR A 95 5.04 19.83 4.98
C THR A 95 5.43 19.83 3.49
N LEU A 96 4.50 19.57 2.58
CA LEU A 96 4.74 19.59 1.13
C LEU A 96 4.42 20.96 0.50
N ASN A 97 3.98 21.96 1.28
CA ASN A 97 3.60 23.28 0.76
C ASN A 97 4.73 23.97 -0.02
N ASP A 98 6.00 23.83 0.38
CA ASP A 98 7.14 24.40 -0.35
C ASP A 98 7.32 23.79 -1.75
N TYR A 99 6.78 22.60 -1.99
CA TYR A 99 6.83 21.91 -3.27
C TYR A 99 5.76 22.41 -4.27
N LYS A 100 4.76 23.14 -3.79
CA LYS A 100 3.65 23.66 -4.60
C LYS A 100 4.08 24.84 -5.48
N ASP A 101 5.11 25.57 -5.07
CA ASP A 101 5.63 26.75 -5.78
C ASP A 101 6.75 26.41 -6.79
N THR A 102 7.17 25.14 -6.86
CA THR A 102 8.30 24.69 -7.69
C THR A 102 7.88 23.84 -8.91
N ILE A 103 6.58 23.57 -9.09
CA ILE A 103 6.03 22.76 -10.20
C ILE A 103 4.98 23.55 -10.97
#